data_AF-A0A1G7A9X2-F1
#
_entry.id   AF-A0A1G7A9X2-F1
#
_cell.length_a   1.000
_cell.length_b   1.000
_cell.length_c   1.000
_cell.angle_alpha   90.00
_cell.angle_beta   90.00
_cell.angle_gamma   90.00
#
_symmetry.space_group_name_H-M   'P 1'
#
loop_
_entity.id
_entity.type
_entity.pdbx_description
1 polymer ?
#
loop_
_entity_poly.entity_id
_entity_poly.type
_entity_poly.pdbx_seq_one_letter_code
_entity_poly.pdbx_strand_id
1 'polypeptide(L)'
;MKTLDIIPILGKSPIGYAKIRSQQTFSNLSLKRLYLSIREHSPWKGTLVLDVTNNSRSTDPKTLSDFKAYLESRYALSEISIAHKRAFVQLYARWLSELGRQPDRLRVIFDKEIGFVEYDVKVEMQREKILIQVQ
;
A
#
# COMPACT_ATOMS: atom_id res chain seq x y z
N MET A 1 12.63 -23.90 2.23
CA MET A 1 12.28 -22.50 2.57
C MET A 1 10.77 -22.41 2.58
N LYS A 2 10.14 -22.30 3.75
CA LYS A 2 8.68 -22.15 3.83
C LYS A 2 8.26 -20.76 3.35
N THR A 3 7.15 -20.75 2.62
CA THR A 3 6.59 -19.67 1.82
C THR A 3 6.20 -18.47 2.69
N LEU A 4 6.24 -17.26 2.13
CA LEU A 4 5.64 -16.09 2.75
C LEU A 4 4.14 -16.34 2.93
N ASP A 5 3.63 -16.25 4.15
CA ASP A 5 2.19 -16.16 4.34
C ASP A 5 1.73 -14.76 3.89
N ILE A 6 0.81 -14.75 2.92
CA ILE A 6 0.21 -13.53 2.39
C ILE A 6 -1.20 -13.43 2.96
N ILE A 7 -1.38 -12.47 3.86
CA ILE A 7 -2.64 -12.25 4.56
C ILE A 7 -3.35 -11.05 3.91
N PRO A 8 -4.53 -11.23 3.30
CA PRO A 8 -5.28 -10.09 2.77
C PRO A 8 -5.78 -9.23 3.94
N ILE A 9 -5.42 -7.95 3.93
CA ILE A 9 -5.80 -7.00 4.98
C ILE A 9 -7.07 -6.24 4.59
N LEU A 10 -7.18 -5.83 3.31
CA LEU A 10 -8.29 -5.05 2.79
C LEU A 10 -8.82 -5.62 1.47
N GLY A 11 -10.16 -5.62 1.33
CA GLY A 11 -10.84 -5.89 0.07
C GLY A 11 -10.77 -4.71 -0.91
N LYS A 12 -11.61 -4.72 -1.96
CA LYS A 12 -11.74 -3.63 -2.95
C LYS A 12 -12.36 -2.38 -2.31
N SER A 13 -11.63 -1.69 -1.45
CA SER A 13 -12.07 -0.44 -0.85
C SER A 13 -11.17 0.67 -1.35
N PRO A 14 -11.71 1.81 -1.80
CA PRO A 14 -10.90 2.98 -2.08
C PRO A 14 -10.21 3.39 -0.79
N ILE A 15 -8.88 3.36 -0.80
CA ILE A 15 -8.05 3.60 0.36
C ILE A 15 -7.31 4.90 0.13
N GLY A 16 -7.83 5.97 0.71
CA GLY A 16 -7.15 7.25 0.90
C GLY A 16 -6.42 7.84 -0.31
N TYR A 17 -5.25 8.46 -0.09
CA TYR A 17 -4.48 9.15 -1.13
C TYR A 17 -2.99 8.81 -1.05
N ALA A 18 -2.30 8.96 -2.18
CA ALA A 18 -0.84 8.85 -2.28
C ALA A 18 -0.23 10.21 -2.65
N LYS A 19 0.98 10.50 -2.16
CA LYS A 19 1.76 11.66 -2.60
C LYS A 19 3.05 11.22 -3.27
N ILE A 20 3.44 11.93 -4.33
CA ILE A 20 4.72 11.77 -5.02
C ILE A 20 5.53 13.05 -4.86
N ARG A 21 6.80 12.90 -4.51
CA ARG A 21 7.75 14.00 -4.30
C ARG A 21 7.19 15.14 -3.43
N SER A 22 6.31 14.84 -2.47
CA SER A 22 5.62 15.79 -1.60
C SER A 22 4.70 16.85 -2.26
N GLN A 23 4.64 16.94 -3.60
CA GLN A 23 3.93 18.01 -4.31
C GLN A 23 2.62 17.58 -4.96
N GLN A 24 2.52 16.35 -5.45
CA GLN A 24 1.33 15.88 -6.17
C GLN A 24 0.56 14.84 -5.36
N THR A 25 -0.72 15.12 -5.07
CA THR A 25 -1.62 14.20 -4.36
C THR A 25 -2.51 13.48 -5.37
N PHE A 26 -2.43 12.15 -5.40
CA PHE A 26 -3.32 11.29 -6.18
C PHE A 26 -4.44 10.78 -5.29
N SER A 27 -5.59 11.44 -5.39
CA SER A 27 -6.78 11.12 -4.59
C SER A 27 -7.62 10.01 -5.21
N ASN A 28 -7.44 9.71 -6.50
CA ASN A 28 -8.31 8.79 -7.24
C ASN A 28 -7.63 7.45 -7.58
N LEU A 29 -6.42 7.18 -7.10
CA LEU A 29 -5.82 5.86 -7.25
C LEU A 29 -6.66 4.82 -6.49
N SER A 30 -7.24 3.88 -7.23
CA SER A 30 -7.96 2.75 -6.67
C SER A 30 -6.96 1.71 -6.17
N LEU A 31 -6.80 1.62 -4.85
CA LEU A 31 -6.02 0.57 -4.22
C LEU A 31 -6.89 -0.68 -4.13
N LYS A 32 -6.62 -1.67 -4.98
CA LYS A 32 -7.49 -2.83 -5.14
C LYS A 32 -7.44 -3.74 -3.92
N ARG A 33 -6.23 -3.94 -3.40
CA ARG A 33 -5.93 -4.87 -2.30
C ARG A 33 -4.70 -4.38 -1.55
N LEU A 34 -4.73 -4.61 -0.25
CA LEU A 34 -3.60 -4.42 0.63
C LEU A 34 -3.35 -5.76 1.33
N TYR A 35 -2.14 -6.27 1.24
CA TYR A 35 -1.75 -7.53 1.87
C TYR A 35 -0.61 -7.31 2.87
N LEU A 36 -0.59 -8.16 3.89
CA LEU A 36 0.53 -8.32 4.79
C LEU A 36 1.31 -9.54 4.33
N SER A 37 2.59 -9.38 4.08
CA SER A 37 3.47 -10.51 3.83
C SER A 37 4.43 -10.68 5.00
N ILE A 38 4.43 -11.89 5.56
CA ILE A 38 5.19 -12.24 6.76
C ILE A 38 6.17 -13.35 6.39
N ARG A 39 7.44 -13.15 6.73
CA ARG A 39 8.47 -14.19 6.56
C ARG A 39 8.63 -14.96 7.87
N GLU A 40 8.36 -16.25 7.80
CA GLU A 40 8.35 -17.14 8.96
C GLU A 40 9.73 -17.28 9.62
N HIS A 41 10.85 -17.21 8.88
CA HIS A 41 12.18 -17.66 9.38
C HIS A 41 13.37 -16.71 9.10
N SER A 42 13.17 -15.42 8.78
CA SER A 42 14.29 -14.47 8.62
C SER A 42 13.82 -13.00 8.66
N PRO A 43 14.61 -12.09 9.26
CA PRO A 43 14.21 -11.38 10.47
C PRO A 43 12.90 -10.62 10.28
N TRP A 44 11.77 -11.16 10.75
CA TRP A 44 10.52 -10.45 11.07
C TRP A 44 9.98 -9.40 10.07
N LYS A 45 10.47 -9.30 8.83
CA LYS A 45 10.18 -8.16 7.93
C LYS A 45 8.72 -8.20 7.52
N GLY A 46 7.95 -7.26 8.04
CA GLY A 46 6.57 -7.07 7.64
C GLY A 46 6.56 -6.27 6.36
N THR A 47 6.06 -6.85 5.27
CA THR A 47 5.93 -6.12 4.00
C THR A 47 4.47 -5.82 3.73
N LEU A 48 4.13 -4.55 3.55
CA LEU A 48 2.86 -4.15 2.98
C LEU A 48 2.90 -4.35 1.47
N VAL A 49 1.91 -5.01 0.91
CA VAL A 49 1.80 -5.18 -0.54
C VAL A 49 0.56 -4.45 -1.03
N LEU A 50 0.76 -3.45 -1.89
CA LEU A 50 -0.27 -2.62 -2.47
C LEU A 50 -0.51 -3.01 -3.94
N ASP A 51 -1.75 -3.32 -4.29
CA ASP A 51 -2.12 -3.66 -5.67
C ASP A 51 -2.86 -2.47 -6.34
N VAL A 52 -2.19 -1.82 -7.31
CA VAL A 52 -2.77 -0.75 -8.14
C VAL A 52 -3.02 -1.19 -9.59
N THR A 53 -2.85 -2.47 -9.90
CA THR A 53 -2.84 -3.05 -11.27
C THR A 53 -4.16 -2.90 -12.04
N ASN A 54 -5.26 -2.61 -11.32
CA ASN A 54 -6.58 -2.50 -11.92
C ASN A 54 -6.95 -1.09 -12.40
N ASN A 55 -6.16 -0.08 -12.05
CA ASN A 55 -6.47 1.30 -12.42
C ASN A 55 -6.45 1.52 -13.94
N SER A 56 -5.64 0.75 -14.67
CA SER A 56 -5.60 0.74 -16.14
C SER A 56 -6.94 0.39 -16.81
N ARG A 57 -7.83 -0.31 -16.09
CA ARG A 57 -9.16 -0.72 -16.55
C ARG A 57 -10.29 0.14 -15.98
N SER A 58 -9.96 1.21 -15.24
CA SER A 58 -10.97 2.11 -14.71
C SER A 58 -11.68 2.87 -15.83
N THR A 59 -13.00 3.06 -15.72
CA THR A 59 -13.77 3.92 -16.63
C THR A 59 -13.76 5.38 -16.17
N ASP A 60 -13.28 5.68 -14.95
CA ASP A 60 -13.14 7.05 -14.44
C ASP A 60 -11.91 7.74 -15.06
N PRO A 61 -12.09 8.83 -15.83
CA PRO A 61 -10.99 9.52 -16.49
C PRO A 61 -9.93 10.05 -15.50
N LYS A 62 -10.36 10.48 -14.30
CA LYS A 62 -9.44 11.00 -13.28
C LYS A 62 -8.57 9.89 -12.69
N THR A 63 -9.14 8.72 -12.40
CA THR A 63 -8.40 7.52 -11.98
C THR A 63 -7.36 7.12 -13.03
N LEU A 64 -7.72 7.13 -14.32
CA LEU A 64 -6.79 6.82 -15.41
C LEU A 64 -5.65 7.84 -15.50
N SER A 65 -5.96 9.13 -15.35
CA SER A 65 -4.96 10.20 -15.33
C SER A 65 -3.98 10.06 -14.16
N ASP A 66 -4.50 9.88 -12.94
CA ASP A 66 -3.70 9.66 -11.74
C ASP A 66 -2.82 8.42 -11.88
N PHE A 67 -3.35 7.34 -12.48
CA PHE A 67 -2.59 6.12 -12.70
C PHE A 67 -1.43 6.29 -13.68
N LYS A 68 -1.65 7.00 -14.79
CA LYS A 68 -0.57 7.31 -15.76
C LYS A 68 0.52 8.14 -15.11
N ALA A 69 0.15 9.20 -14.40
CA ALA A 69 1.08 10.05 -13.68
C ALA A 69 1.87 9.27 -12.60
N TYR A 70 1.20 8.35 -11.89
CA TYR A 70 1.87 7.43 -10.97
C TYR A 70 2.89 6.54 -11.68
N LEU A 71 2.56 5.93 -12.83
CA LEU A 71 3.48 5.04 -13.56
C LEU A 71 4.78 5.75 -14.01
N GLU A 72 4.66 7.01 -14.41
CA GLU A 72 5.78 7.87 -14.82
C GLU A 72 6.71 8.22 -13.63
N SER A 73 6.16 8.23 -12.42
CA SER A 73 6.85 8.66 -11.20
C SER A 73 6.90 7.58 -10.12
N ARG A 74 6.74 6.31 -10.52
CA ARG A 74 6.57 5.12 -9.67
C ARG A 74 7.73 4.78 -8.74
N TYR A 75 8.84 5.53 -8.79
CA TYR A 75 10.01 5.41 -7.91
C TYR A 75 10.13 6.59 -6.93
N ALA A 76 9.21 7.55 -6.99
CA ALA A 76 9.27 8.80 -6.24
C ALA A 76 8.06 8.97 -5.30
N LEU A 77 7.44 7.86 -4.89
CA LEU A 77 6.40 7.86 -3.86
C LEU A 77 6.98 8.42 -2.56
N SER A 78 6.26 9.34 -1.91
CA SER A 78 6.70 9.94 -0.64
C SER A 78 5.78 9.55 0.52
N GLU A 79 4.49 9.35 0.27
CA GLU A 79 3.51 9.13 1.33
C GLU A 79 2.29 8.34 0.82
N ILE A 80 1.72 7.50 1.68
CA ILE A 80 0.37 6.97 1.54
C ILE A 80 -0.40 7.26 2.83
N SER A 81 -1.61 7.78 2.69
CA SER A 81 -2.50 8.08 3.81
C SER A 81 -3.77 7.26 3.68
N ILE A 82 -4.09 6.45 4.69
CA ILE A 82 -5.32 5.66 4.77
C ILE A 82 -6.24 6.30 5.81
N ALA A 83 -7.26 7.04 5.37
CA ALA A 83 -8.21 7.74 6.24
C ALA A 83 -9.56 7.01 6.38
N HIS A 84 -9.69 5.81 5.82
CA HIS A 84 -10.94 5.06 5.85
C HIS A 84 -11.06 4.26 7.16
N LYS A 85 -11.98 4.66 8.06
CA LYS A 85 -12.11 4.11 9.43
C LYS A 85 -12.12 2.59 9.53
N ARG A 86 -12.92 1.90 8.70
CA ARG A 86 -12.97 0.43 8.70
C ARG A 86 -11.64 -0.18 8.24
N ALA A 87 -10.98 0.48 7.28
CA ALA A 87 -9.70 0.02 6.77
C ALA A 87 -8.59 0.21 7.82
N PHE A 88 -8.61 1.35 8.52
CA PHE A 88 -7.74 1.63 9.66
C PHE A 88 -7.84 0.54 10.73
N VAL A 89 -9.05 0.23 11.20
CA VAL A 89 -9.26 -0.78 12.26
C VAL A 89 -8.78 -2.16 11.81
N GLN A 90 -9.11 -2.57 10.58
CA GLN A 90 -8.70 -3.87 10.04
C GLN A 90 -7.17 -3.99 9.90
N LEU A 91 -6.51 -2.93 9.42
CA LEU A 91 -5.05 -2.85 9.32
C LEU A 91 -4.38 -2.91 10.68
N TYR A 92 -4.85 -2.10 11.61
CA TYR A 92 -4.30 -2.03 12.95
C TYR A 92 -4.39 -3.38 13.67
N ALA A 93 -5.56 -4.03 13.63
CA ALA A 93 -5.77 -5.34 14.22
C ALA A 93 -4.83 -6.41 13.64
N ARG A 94 -4.68 -6.44 12.30
CA ARG A 94 -3.82 -7.42 11.62
C ARG A 94 -2.34 -7.23 11.90
N TRP A 95 -1.85 -6.00 12.02
CA TRP A 95 -0.43 -5.79 12.37
C TRP A 95 -0.12 -6.26 13.78
N LEU A 96 -1.02 -6.00 14.72
CA LEU A 96 -0.86 -6.47 16.09
C LEU A 96 -0.94 -8.00 16.18
N SER A 97 -1.90 -8.63 15.50
CA SER A 97 -2.11 -10.08 15.61
C SER A 97 -1.05 -10.91 14.88
N GLU A 98 -0.64 -10.50 13.68
CA GLU A 98 0.18 -11.34 12.81
C GLU A 98 1.68 -11.02 12.87
N LEU A 99 2.05 -9.74 13.06
CA LEU A 99 3.45 -9.31 13.07
C LEU A 99 3.96 -8.99 14.47
N GLY A 100 3.08 -8.66 15.42
CA GLY A 100 3.48 -8.08 16.72
C GLY A 100 4.25 -6.76 16.61
N ARG A 101 4.40 -6.20 15.39
CA ARG A 101 5.13 -4.98 15.06
C ARG A 101 4.64 -4.40 13.73
N GLN A 102 5.00 -3.15 13.46
CA GLN A 102 4.66 -2.50 12.19
C GLN A 102 5.53 -3.02 11.03
N PRO A 103 5.00 -3.03 9.79
CA PRO A 103 5.79 -3.35 8.61
C PRO A 103 6.88 -2.31 8.34
N ASP A 104 8.02 -2.77 7.87
CA ASP A 104 9.21 -1.97 7.54
C ASP A 104 9.36 -1.72 6.03
N ARG A 105 8.57 -2.42 5.20
CA ARG A 105 8.61 -2.28 3.74
C ARG A 105 7.23 -2.12 3.13
N LEU A 106 7.18 -1.41 2.00
CA LEU A 106 6.03 -1.29 1.11
C LEU A 106 6.41 -1.76 -0.29
N ARG A 107 5.70 -2.76 -0.78
CA ARG A 107 5.76 -3.26 -2.15
C ARG A 107 4.53 -2.78 -2.92
N VAL A 108 4.71 -2.02 -3.98
CA VAL A 108 3.62 -1.58 -4.85
C VAL A 108 3.65 -2.37 -6.16
N ILE A 109 2.63 -3.17 -6.38
CA ILE A 109 2.39 -3.92 -7.62
C ILE A 109 1.56 -3.04 -8.54
N PHE A 110 2.17 -2.59 -9.62
CA PHE A 110 1.55 -1.74 -10.63
C PHE A 110 1.21 -2.50 -11.91
N ASP A 111 1.87 -3.63 -12.15
CA ASP A 111 1.50 -4.62 -13.14
C ASP A 111 1.67 -6.04 -12.58
N LYS A 112 0.71 -6.94 -12.87
CA LYS A 112 0.75 -8.32 -12.33
C LYS A 112 1.77 -9.22 -13.01
N GLU A 113 2.12 -8.90 -14.25
CA GLU A 113 3.03 -9.66 -15.10
C GLU A 113 4.42 -9.02 -15.11
N ILE A 114 4.48 -7.68 -15.01
CA ILE A 114 5.68 -6.90 -15.32
C ILE A 114 6.41 -6.39 -14.05
N GLY A 115 5.76 -6.34 -12.87
CA GLY A 115 6.48 -6.27 -11.60
C GLY A 115 5.98 -5.28 -10.54
N PHE A 116 6.88 -4.99 -9.60
CA PHE A 116 6.61 -4.19 -8.40
C PHE A 116 7.78 -3.25 -8.07
N VAL A 117 7.51 -2.19 -7.32
CA VAL A 117 8.54 -1.37 -6.66
C VAL A 117 8.49 -1.63 -5.17
N GLU A 118 9.65 -1.76 -4.54
CA GLU A 118 9.76 -1.92 -3.09
C GLU A 118 10.38 -0.66 -2.48
N TYR A 119 9.84 -0.25 -1.34
CA TYR A 119 10.19 0.95 -0.60
C TYR A 119 10.43 0.58 0.85
N ASP A 120 11.42 1.19 1.47
CA ASP A 120 11.51 1.22 2.93
C ASP A 120 10.51 2.27 3.43
N VAL A 121 9.84 1.97 4.54
CA VAL A 121 8.77 2.82 5.06
C VAL A 121 8.80 2.97 6.56
N LYS A 122 8.34 4.13 7.01
CA LYS A 122 7.94 4.38 8.39
C LYS A 122 6.41 4.46 8.45
N VAL A 123 5.81 3.78 9.41
CA VAL A 123 4.37 3.78 9.59
C VAL A 123 3.99 4.55 10.85
N GLU A 124 3.05 5.47 10.73
CA GLU A 124 2.55 6.27 11.85
C GLU A 124 1.04 6.09 11.98
N MET A 125 0.60 5.80 13.20
CA MET A 125 -0.82 5.69 13.55
C MET A 125 -1.31 7.01 14.14
N GLN A 126 -2.28 7.62 13.48
CA GLN A 126 -3.03 8.79 13.95
C GLN A 126 -4.47 8.33 14.19
N ARG A 127 -5.19 8.91 15.18
CA ARG A 127 -6.49 8.42 15.71
C ARG A 127 -7.39 7.61 14.75
N GLU A 128 -7.64 8.10 13.54
CA GLU A 128 -8.45 7.42 12.51
C GLU A 128 -7.76 7.35 11.14
N LYS A 129 -6.43 7.49 11.12
CA LYS A 129 -5.62 7.57 9.91
C LYS A 129 -4.32 6.79 10.08
N ILE A 130 -3.96 6.03 9.06
CA ILE A 130 -2.64 5.41 8.93
C ILE A 130 -1.83 6.24 7.95
N LEU A 131 -0.64 6.67 8.35
CA LEU A 131 0.33 7.32 7.47
C LEU A 131 1.48 6.35 7.21
N ILE A 132 1.79 6.12 5.94
CA ILE A 132 2.96 5.35 5.50
C ILE A 132 3.87 6.35 4.80
N GLN A 133 5.00 6.66 5.43
CA GLN A 133 6.03 7.56 4.91
C GLN A 133 7.10 6.71 4.21
N VAL A 134 7.43 7.06 2.98
CA VAL A 134 8.53 6.42 2.23
C VAL A 134 9.85 7.08 2.64
N GLN A 135 10.87 6.27 2.90
CA GLN A 135 12.21 6.71 3.33
C GLN A 135 13.22 6.73 2.19
#